data_AF-A0A933YNS8-F1
#
_entry.id   AF-A0A933YNS8-F1
#
_cell.length_a   1.000
_cell.length_b   1.000
_cell.length_c   1.000
_cell.angle_alpha   90.00
_cell.angle_beta   90.00
_cell.angle_gamma   90.00
#
_symmetry.space_group_name_H-M   'P 1'
#
loop_
_entity.id
_entity.type
_entity.pdbx_description
1 polymer ?
#
loop_
_entity_poly.entity_id
_entity_poly.type
_entity_poly.pdbx_seq_one_letter_code
_entity_poly.pdbx_strand_id
1 'polypeptide(L)' 'MKPKLYLQTTIPSYLISAPSRDIVVAGHQMTTRLWWEKRKGLFDVFISEFTVNEVSRGNPDAAPGV' A
#
# COMPACT_ATOMS: atom_id res chain seq x y z
N MET A 1 12.61 -3.31 -20.27
CA MET A 1 11.31 -3.84 -19.84
C MET A 1 11.34 -3.98 -18.32
N LYS A 2 10.38 -3.44 -17.57
CA LYS A 2 10.38 -3.56 -16.11
C LYS A 2 9.80 -4.91 -15.70
N PRO A 3 10.28 -5.54 -14.61
CA PRO A 3 9.62 -6.70 -14.04
C PRO A 3 8.22 -6.35 -13.57
N LYS A 4 7.27 -7.26 -13.78
CA LYS A 4 5.89 -7.13 -13.30
C LYS A 4 5.83 -7.50 -11.81
N LEU A 5 5.13 -6.68 -11.02
CA LEU A 5 4.94 -6.93 -9.60
C LEU A 5 3.47 -6.83 -9.21
N TYR A 6 2.95 -7.92 -8.67
CA TYR A 6 1.61 -7.98 -8.12
C TYR A 6 1.59 -7.44 -6.68
N LEU A 7 0.62 -6.58 -6.35
CA LEU A 7 0.40 -6.12 -4.97
C LEU A 7 -0.94 -6.61 -4.42
N GLN A 8 -0.88 -7.09 -3.18
CA GLN A 8 -2.05 -7.46 -2.38
C GLN A 8 -2.58 -6.25 -1.58
N THR A 9 -3.82 -6.36 -1.07
CA THR A 9 -4.58 -5.30 -0.37
C THR A 9 -3.89 -4.78 0.89
N THR A 10 -3.05 -5.57 1.54
CA THR A 10 -2.24 -5.12 2.70
C THR A 10 -1.32 -3.95 2.36
N ILE A 11 -0.79 -3.90 1.12
CA ILE A 11 0.14 -2.85 0.69
C ILE A 11 -0.53 -1.47 0.65
N PRO A 12 -1.64 -1.25 -0.08
CA PRO A 12 -2.34 0.03 -0.02
C PRO A 12 -2.83 0.37 1.38
N SER A 13 -3.30 -0.61 2.17
CA SER A 13 -3.71 -0.37 3.57
C SER A 13 -2.57 0.21 4.41
N TYR A 14 -1.36 -0.37 4.36
CA TYR A 14 -0.20 0.15 5.09
C TYR A 14 0.31 1.51 4.58
N LEU A 15 0.11 1.81 3.29
CA LEU A 15 0.49 3.10 2.73
C LEU A 15 -0.37 4.23 3.28
N ILE A 16 -1.69 4.06 3.28
CA ILE A 16 -2.65 5.12 3.62
C ILE A 16 -2.96 5.20 5.13
N SER A 17 -2.86 4.09 5.87
CA SER A 17 -3.24 4.06 7.28
C SER A 17 -2.40 5.02 8.12
N ALA A 18 -3.03 5.64 9.12
CA ALA A 18 -2.31 6.39 10.15
C ALA A 18 -1.24 5.51 10.83
N PRO A 19 -0.15 6.10 11.33
CA PRO A 19 0.87 5.37 12.09
C PRO A 19 0.24 4.55 13.22
N SER A 20 0.48 3.24 13.22
CA SER A 20 -0.01 2.35 14.26
C SER A 20 0.72 2.58 15.58
N ARG A 21 0.02 2.39 16.71
CA ARG A 21 0.64 2.32 18.04
C ARG A 21 1.26 0.95 18.33
N ASP A 22 0.86 -0.07 17.57
CA ASP A 22 1.52 -1.37 17.58
C ASP A 22 2.84 -1.25 16.81
N ILE A 23 3.96 -1.51 17.50
CA ILE A 23 5.31 -1.35 16.96
C ILE A 23 5.59 -2.27 15.76
N VAL A 24 5.01 -3.46 15.73
CA VAL A 24 5.19 -4.42 14.63
C VAL A 24 4.47 -3.89 13.39
N VAL A 25 3.23 -3.45 13.56
CA VAL A 25 2.44 -2.85 12.48
C VAL A 25 3.09 -1.55 11.99
N ALA A 26 3.58 -0.71 12.89
CA ALA A 26 4.28 0.53 12.53
C ALA A 26 5.55 0.25 11.70
N GLY A 27 6.31 -0.79 12.06
CA GLY A 27 7.47 -1.25 11.28
C GLY A 27 7.10 -1.71 9.87
N HIS A 28 6.00 -2.44 9.71
CA HIS A 28 5.49 -2.81 8.39
C HIS A 28 5.07 -1.57 7.58
N GLN A 29 4.31 -0.65 8.17
CA GLN A 29 3.89 0.59 7.51
C GLN A 29 5.11 1.41 7.03
N MET A 30 6.13 1.57 7.88
CA MET A 30 7.36 2.27 7.51
C MET A 30 8.10 1.56 6.37
N THR A 31 8.23 0.24 6.44
CA THR A 31 8.89 -0.55 5.39
C THR A 31 8.15 -0.45 4.06
N THR A 32 6.82 -0.52 4.07
CA THR A 32 6.00 -0.37 2.88
C THR A 32 6.17 1.02 2.26
N ARG A 33 6.15 2.10 3.05
CA ARG A 33 6.37 3.48 2.55
C ARG A 33 7.76 3.66 1.94
N LEU A 34 8.81 3.22 2.64
CA LEU A 34 10.18 3.29 2.14
C LEU A 34 10.36 2.50 0.83
N TRP A 35 9.76 1.32 0.74
CA TRP A 35 9.79 0.54 -0.50
C TRP A 35 9.04 1.26 -1.63
N TRP A 36 7.87 1.83 -1.33
CA TRP A 36 7.05 2.54 -2.30
C TRP A 36 7.78 3.75 -2.89
N GLU A 37 8.42 4.56 -2.05
CA GLU A 37 9.20 5.72 -2.48
C GLU A 37 10.44 5.32 -3.28
N LYS A 38 11.20 4.33 -2.80
CA LYS A 38 12.54 4.05 -3.34
C LYS A 38 12.55 3.04 -4.48
N ARG A 39 11.56 2.15 -4.57
CA ARG A 39 11.62 0.96 -5.42
C ARG A 39 10.43 0.77 -6.35
N LYS A 40 9.24 1.31 -6.06
CA LYS A 40 8.06 1.17 -6.93
C LYS A 40 8.38 1.49 -8.40
N GLY A 41 9.15 2.55 -8.64
CA GLY A 41 9.51 3.01 -9.98
C GLY A 41 10.28 1.98 -10.82
N LEU A 42 10.84 0.94 -10.20
CA LEU A 42 11.56 -0.14 -10.87
C LEU A 42 10.64 -1.24 -11.42
N PHE A 43 9.34 -1.21 -11.13
CA PHE A 43 8.38 -2.26 -11.46
C PHE A 43 7.19 -1.75 -12.26
N ASP A 44 6.63 -2.62 -13.09
CA ASP A 44 5.28 -2.46 -13.62
C ASP A 44 4.30 -3.07 -12.62
N VAL A 45 3.79 -2.22 -11.74
CA VAL A 45 2.94 -2.63 -10.61
C VAL A 45 1.50 -2.83 -11.07
N PHE A 46 0.90 -3.95 -10.66
CA PHE A 46 -0.50 -4.26 -10.94
C PHE A 46 -1.20 -4.87 -9.71
N ILE A 47 -2.52 -4.79 -9.70
CA ILE A 47 -3.40 -5.33 -8.65
C ILE A 47 -4.52 -6.14 -9.32
N SER A 48 -5.20 -6.98 -8.54
CA SER A 48 -6.37 -7.72 -9.03
C SER A 48 -7.64 -6.87 -8.91
N GLU A 49 -8.68 -7.25 -9.63
CA GLU A 49 -10.01 -6.65 -9.47
C GLU A 49 -10.57 -6.89 -8.06
N PHE A 50 -10.24 -8.02 -7.42
CA PHE A 50 -10.58 -8.26 -6.01
C PHE A 50 -9.94 -7.22 -5.09
N THR A 51 -8.68 -6.87 -5.33
CA THR A 51 -7.99 -5.79 -4.59
C THR A 51 -8.74 -4.48 -4.74
N VAL A 52 -9.18 -4.13 -5.97
CA VAL A 52 -9.98 -2.92 -6.23
C VAL A 52 -11.28 -2.95 -5.43
N ASN A 53 -12.03 -4.04 -5.50
CA ASN A 53 -13.31 -4.19 -4.80
C ASN A 53 -13.17 -4.09 -3.28
N GLU A 54 -12.09 -4.64 -2.71
CA GLU A 54 -11.83 -4.58 -1.27
C GLU A 54 -11.47 -3.16 -0.83
N VAL A 55 -10.54 -2.48 -1.51
CA VAL A 55 -10.11 -1.13 -1.13
C VAL A 55 -11.21 -0.09 -1.34
N SER A 56 -12.06 -0.26 -2.35
CA SER A 56 -13.20 0.64 -2.58
C SER A 56 -14.26 0.58 -1.48
N ARG A 57 -14.26 -0.47 -0.65
CA ARG A 57 -15.14 -0.58 0.53
C ARG A 57 -14.50 -0.02 1.81
N GLY A 58 -13.24 0.42 1.75
CA GLY A 58 -12.55 1.05 2.87
C GLY A 58 -13.10 2.44 3.20
N ASN A 59 -12.70 2.99 4.35
CA ASN A 59 -13.08 4.34 4.76
C ASN A 59 -12.34 5.39 3.90
N PRO A 60 -13.03 6.23 3.10
CA PRO A 60 -12.39 7.27 2.29
C PRO A 60 -11.67 8.33 3.14
N ASP A 61 -12.12 8.58 4.37
CA ASP A 61 -11.50 9.56 5.28
C ASP A 61 -10.15 9.07 5.84
N ALA A 62 -9.81 7.79 5.63
CA ALA A 62 -8.50 7.25 6.00
C ALA A 62 -7.40 7.59 4.97
N ALA A 63 -7.77 8.07 3.78
CA ALA A 63 -6.79 8.60 2.84
C ALA A 63 -6.30 9.97 3.34
N PRO A 64 -4.97 10.22 3.36
CA PRO A 64 -4.48 11.57 3.62
C PRO A 64 -5.07 12.51 2.57
N GLY A 65 -5.64 13.63 3.03
CA GLY A 65 -6.30 14.61 2.17
C GLY A 65 -5.39 15.01 1.00
N VAL A 66 -5.93 14.85 -0.21
CA VAL A 66 -5.30 15.28 -1.47
C VAL A 66 -5.31 16.79 -1.62
#